data_AF-A0A2U0TVE2-F1
#
_entry.id   AF-A0A2U0TVE2-F1
#
_cell.length_a   1.000
_cell.length_b   1.000
_cell.length_c   1.000
_cell.angle_alpha   90.00
_cell.angle_beta   90.00
_cell.angle_gamma   90.00
#
_symmetry.space_group_name_H-M   'P 1'
#
loop_
_entity.id
_entity.type
_entity.pdbx_description
1 polymer ?
#
loop_
_entity_poly.entity_id
_entity_poly.type
_entity_poly.pdbx_seq_one_letter_code
_entity_poly.pdbx_strand_id
1 'polypeptide(L)'
;MAHNINFNESTGRYSFFSVQQKAWHNLGQIVEDYPTSSEAIKHAGLDYEVIKTPLYTKGSGIIETANGIEIGSSELEVPNYYANIRTDNNAVLGVVGKDYHIVQNREAFNFFDSIVGGGEGIMYETAGALGQGERIFITAKLPDYIRVGNGDDVTEKYIFLTTSHDGSGSITAAFTPVRIVCQNTLNASLRNMTNVVRIKHTSGAKQRIENAYKIMGLANTLSTQLEGIFNQWAKVKVTDQEVRKLIQLALCPNKETFDLLKKGAEDEVSTLFKNTVEDAFTYAMVSDTQQMDTTKGTLFGAYNAVTGYYQNVRSYKDNEAKLQSIVMGGTAQLKSQKAFELCTSFATDGAIILTLN
;
A
#
# COMPACT_ATOMS: atom_id res chain seq x y z
N MET A 1 16.99 6.68 -1.16
CA MET A 1 16.63 5.28 -1.45
C MET A 1 15.12 5.16 -1.46
N ALA A 2 14.51 4.42 -2.39
CA ALA A 2 13.06 4.47 -2.59
C ALA A 2 12.21 3.82 -1.48
N HIS A 3 12.79 3.00 -0.60
CA HIS A 3 12.07 2.43 0.55
C HIS A 3 11.69 3.51 1.59
N ASN A 4 12.54 4.54 1.75
CA ASN A 4 12.41 5.64 2.71
C ASN A 4 12.18 5.23 4.19
N ILE A 5 12.51 4.01 4.57
CA ILE A 5 12.46 3.54 5.98
C ILE A 5 13.44 4.35 6.83
N ASN A 6 12.97 4.82 7.98
CA ASN A 6 13.78 5.55 8.95
C ASN A 6 14.92 4.70 9.48
N PHE A 7 16.13 5.26 9.47
CA PHE A 7 17.30 4.71 10.13
C PHE A 7 17.59 5.53 11.39
N ASN A 8 17.61 4.87 12.55
CA ASN A 8 17.95 5.50 13.81
C ASN A 8 19.46 5.42 14.02
N GLU A 9 20.16 6.53 13.80
CA GLU A 9 21.62 6.61 13.93
C GLU A 9 22.12 6.27 15.34
N SER A 10 21.34 6.60 16.38
CA SER A 10 21.71 6.33 17.78
C SER A 10 21.71 4.84 18.12
N THR A 11 20.82 4.06 17.49
CA THR A 11 20.70 2.62 17.74
C THR A 11 21.32 1.76 16.64
N GLY A 12 21.64 2.35 15.48
CA GLY A 12 22.11 1.65 14.29
C GLY A 12 21.05 0.72 13.66
N ARG A 13 19.76 0.96 13.92
CA ARG A 13 18.66 0.09 13.48
C ARG A 13 17.65 0.83 12.61
N TYR A 14 17.05 0.10 11.67
CA TYR A 14 15.91 0.59 10.90
C TYR A 14 14.62 0.44 11.71
N SER A 15 13.79 1.48 11.68
CA SER A 15 12.49 1.53 12.36
C SER A 15 11.43 0.80 11.53
N PHE A 16 11.52 -0.52 11.49
CA PHE A 16 10.60 -1.40 10.76
C PHE A 16 10.60 -2.82 11.34
N PHE A 17 9.42 -3.45 11.42
CA PHE A 17 9.31 -4.89 11.60
C PHE A 17 8.35 -5.54 10.61
N SER A 18 8.52 -6.85 10.43
CA SER A 18 7.71 -7.71 9.58
C SER A 18 7.54 -9.10 10.21
N VAL A 19 6.33 -9.64 10.23
CA VAL A 19 6.08 -11.03 10.67
C VAL A 19 6.46 -11.99 9.56
N GLN A 20 7.25 -13.03 9.88
CA GLN A 20 7.65 -14.20 9.09
C GLN A 20 8.37 -13.95 7.76
N GLN A 21 7.84 -13.06 6.93
CA GLN A 21 8.33 -12.74 5.60
C GLN A 21 9.31 -11.58 5.64
N LYS A 22 10.41 -11.69 4.89
CA LYS A 22 11.31 -10.56 4.67
C LYS A 22 10.67 -9.56 3.72
N ALA A 23 10.71 -8.28 4.09
CA ALA A 23 10.43 -7.22 3.12
C ALA A 23 11.53 -7.19 2.05
N TRP A 24 11.16 -6.78 0.84
CA TRP A 24 12.06 -6.80 -0.33
C TRP A 24 13.38 -6.03 -0.16
N HIS A 25 13.39 -5.03 0.72
CA HIS A 25 14.56 -4.20 1.02
C HIS A 25 15.49 -4.84 2.08
N ASN A 26 15.09 -5.96 2.70
CA ASN A 26 15.86 -6.67 3.73
C ASN A 26 16.29 -5.77 4.91
N LEU A 27 15.45 -4.82 5.31
CA LEU A 27 15.70 -3.92 6.45
C LEU A 27 14.76 -4.23 7.60
N GLY A 28 15.14 -3.82 8.80
CA GLY A 28 14.32 -3.97 10.01
C GLY A 28 14.35 -5.36 10.61
N GLN A 29 13.47 -5.60 11.57
CA GLN A 29 13.37 -6.85 12.32
C GLN A 29 12.34 -7.81 11.70
N ILE A 30 12.64 -9.10 11.70
CA ILE A 30 11.66 -10.15 11.38
C ILE A 30 11.28 -10.85 12.68
N VAL A 31 9.99 -11.01 12.93
CA VAL A 31 9.45 -11.71 14.09
C VAL A 31 8.72 -12.97 13.64
N GLU A 32 8.72 -14.02 14.47
CA GLU A 32 8.10 -15.31 14.14
C GLU A 32 6.60 -15.30 14.40
N ASP A 33 6.20 -14.77 15.56
CA ASP A 33 4.81 -14.68 16.00
C ASP A 33 4.24 -13.27 15.84
N TYR A 34 2.91 -13.18 15.79
CA TYR A 34 2.19 -11.92 15.77
C TYR A 34 2.32 -11.19 17.12
N PRO A 35 2.96 -10.00 17.18
CA PRO A 35 3.18 -9.29 18.42
C PRO A 35 1.91 -8.58 18.90
N THR A 36 1.80 -8.36 20.22
CA THR A 36 0.84 -7.40 20.79
C THR A 36 1.18 -5.97 20.36
N SER A 37 0.26 -5.01 20.50
CA SER A 37 0.54 -3.60 20.18
C SER A 37 1.73 -3.02 20.96
N SER A 38 1.88 -3.43 22.22
CA SER A 38 3.00 -3.04 23.09
C SER A 38 4.35 -3.61 22.65
N GLU A 39 4.37 -4.77 22.00
CA GLU A 39 5.57 -5.39 21.43
C GLU A 39 5.83 -4.83 20.03
N ALA A 40 4.80 -4.72 19.20
CA ALA A 40 4.85 -4.25 17.82
C ALA A 40 5.45 -2.85 17.73
N ILE A 41 5.02 -1.92 18.59
CA ILE A 41 5.56 -0.55 18.59
C ILE A 41 7.06 -0.51 18.93
N LYS A 42 7.52 -1.43 19.78
CA LYS A 42 8.94 -1.56 20.15
C LYS A 42 9.76 -2.22 19.05
N HIS A 43 9.26 -3.32 18.47
CA HIS A 43 9.90 -3.98 17.32
C HIS A 43 10.04 -3.04 16.12
N ALA A 44 9.05 -2.17 15.91
CA ALA A 44 9.06 -1.16 14.86
C ALA A 44 10.01 0.02 15.13
N GLY A 45 10.55 0.19 16.35
CA GLY A 45 11.28 1.39 16.75
C GLY A 45 10.42 2.65 16.77
N LEU A 46 9.11 2.50 16.99
CA LEU A 46 8.12 3.59 16.94
C LEU A 46 7.74 4.14 18.32
N ASP A 47 8.37 3.62 19.37
CA ASP A 47 8.02 3.93 20.77
C ASP A 47 8.59 5.26 21.30
N TYR A 48 8.77 6.23 20.40
CA TYR A 48 9.23 7.57 20.72
C TYR A 48 8.05 8.52 20.96
N GLU A 49 8.29 9.53 21.79
CA GLU A 49 7.32 10.60 22.05
C GLU A 49 7.61 11.79 21.15
N VAL A 50 6.54 12.39 20.62
CA VAL A 50 6.61 13.62 19.81
C VAL A 50 6.06 14.77 20.63
N ILE A 51 6.80 15.88 20.69
CA ILE A 51 6.36 17.11 21.36
C ILE A 51 6.30 18.27 20.36
N LYS A 52 5.40 19.22 20.63
CA LYS A 52 5.19 20.42 19.81
C LYS A 52 5.85 21.61 20.50
N THR A 53 6.86 22.21 19.87
CA THR A 53 7.63 23.34 20.42
C THR A 53 7.43 24.61 19.58
N PRO A 54 7.47 25.82 20.17
CA PRO A 54 7.45 27.06 19.39
C PRO A 54 8.58 27.08 18.34
N LEU A 55 8.29 27.62 17.17
CA LEU A 55 9.27 27.76 16.09
C LEU A 55 9.98 29.12 16.19
N TYR A 56 11.31 29.12 16.13
CA TYR A 56 12.12 30.33 16.08
C TYR A 56 12.87 30.41 14.75
N THR A 57 13.09 31.62 14.25
CA THR A 57 13.95 31.93 13.11
C THR A 57 15.04 32.92 13.51
N LYS A 58 16.10 33.01 12.71
CA LYS A 58 17.17 33.99 12.92
C LYS A 58 16.81 35.30 12.24
N GLY A 59 16.70 36.36 13.03
CA GLY A 59 16.66 37.74 12.58
C GLY A 59 18.06 38.37 12.65
N SER A 60 18.26 39.40 11.82
CA SER A 60 19.38 40.33 11.98
C SER A 60 18.90 41.51 12.83
N GLY A 61 19.42 41.61 14.06
CA GLY A 61 19.26 42.78 14.91
C GLY A 61 20.38 43.77 14.64
N ILE A 62 20.04 45.06 14.51
CA ILE A 62 21.05 46.13 14.58
C ILE A 62 21.27 46.44 16.06
N ILE A 63 22.50 46.26 16.54
CA ILE A 63 22.95 46.65 17.87
C ILE A 63 23.87 47.86 17.71
N GLU A 64 23.42 49.03 18.14
CA GLU A 64 24.33 50.19 18.24
C GLU A 64 25.20 50.05 19.48
N THR A 65 26.50 49.92 19.28
CA THR A 65 27.52 49.90 20.33
C THR A 65 28.32 51.20 20.32
N ALA A 66 29.09 51.47 21.38
CA ALA A 66 29.98 52.63 21.44
C ALA A 66 31.04 52.66 20.31
N ASN A 67 31.26 51.53 19.62
CA ASN A 67 32.22 51.38 18.52
C ASN A 67 31.55 51.29 17.14
N GLY A 68 30.22 51.45 17.03
CA GLY A 68 29.47 51.41 15.77
C GLY A 68 28.28 50.45 15.75
N ILE A 69 27.73 50.23 14.56
CA ILE A 69 26.59 49.33 14.30
C ILE A 69 27.10 47.89 14.18
N GLU A 70 26.74 47.02 15.13
CA GLU A 70 26.95 45.57 15.05
C GLU A 70 25.67 44.87 14.56
N ILE A 71 25.81 43.86 13.70
CA ILE A 71 24.69 42.99 13.32
C ILE A 71 24.68 41.82 14.30
N GLY A 72 23.80 41.88 15.30
CA GLY A 72 23.55 40.78 16.22
C GLY A 72 22.58 39.77 15.62
N SER A 73 22.77 38.49 15.90
CA SER A 73 21.74 37.48 15.63
C SER A 73 20.67 37.55 16.74
N SER A 74 19.43 37.86 16.38
CA SER A 74 18.28 37.74 17.29
C SER A 74 17.45 36.52 16.93
N GLU A 75 16.89 35.85 17.94
CA GLU A 75 15.88 34.82 17.71
C GLU A 75 14.49 35.47 17.66
N LEU A 76 13.78 35.24 16.56
CA LEU A 76 12.42 35.72 16.36
C LEU A 76 11.48 34.51 16.43
N GLU A 77 10.57 34.51 17.40
CA GLU A 77 9.48 33.52 17.42
C GLU A 77 8.60 33.71 16.17
N VAL A 78 8.24 32.61 15.51
CA VAL A 78 7.34 32.60 14.35
C VAL A 78 5.91 32.33 14.86
N PRO A 79 5.04 33.35 14.95
CA PRO A 79 3.76 33.21 15.63
C PRO A 79 2.84 32.20 14.92
N ASN A 80 2.15 31.38 15.69
CA ASN A 80 1.23 30.32 15.22
C ASN A 80 1.89 29.13 14.49
N TYR A 81 3.22 29.07 14.43
CA TYR A 81 3.97 27.95 13.87
C TYR A 81 4.79 27.26 14.94
N TYR A 82 4.87 25.94 14.84
CA TYR A 82 5.51 25.08 15.81
C TYR A 82 6.30 24.00 15.09
N ALA A 83 7.39 23.54 15.69
CA ALA A 83 8.10 22.35 15.24
C ALA A 83 7.61 21.14 16.06
N ASN A 84 7.31 20.05 15.38
CA ASN A 84 7.17 18.77 16.05
C ASN A 84 8.53 18.09 16.10
N ILE A 85 8.95 17.67 17.29
CA ILE A 85 10.26 17.07 17.53
C ILE A 85 10.12 15.75 18.30
N ARG A 86 11.02 14.80 18.03
CA ARG A 86 11.12 13.58 18.84
C ARG A 86 11.90 13.86 20.12
N THR A 87 11.43 13.35 21.25
CA THR A 87 12.10 13.55 22.54
C THR A 87 13.35 12.66 22.71
N ASP A 88 13.44 11.56 21.96
CA ASP A 88 14.53 10.60 22.10
C ASP A 88 15.83 11.03 21.41
N ASN A 89 15.73 11.80 20.32
CA ASN A 89 16.89 12.22 19.53
C ASN A 89 16.85 13.68 19.03
N ASN A 90 15.85 14.47 19.45
CA ASN A 90 15.62 15.85 18.99
C ASN A 90 15.47 16.02 17.47
N ALA A 91 15.16 14.94 16.73
CA ALA A 91 14.92 15.05 15.30
C ALA A 91 13.65 15.88 15.05
N VAL A 92 13.81 16.94 14.26
CA VAL A 92 12.70 17.77 13.80
C VAL A 92 11.93 17.00 12.72
N LEU A 93 10.65 16.75 12.98
CA LEU A 93 9.78 15.98 12.10
C LEU A 93 9.08 16.87 11.07
N GLY A 94 8.81 18.12 11.41
CA GLY A 94 8.21 19.08 10.51
C GLY A 94 7.61 20.29 11.22
N VAL A 95 7.14 21.25 10.44
CA VAL A 95 6.53 22.49 10.93
C VAL A 95 5.01 22.38 10.80
N VAL A 96 4.30 22.67 11.88
CA VAL A 96 2.84 22.57 11.95
C VAL A 96 2.22 23.87 12.47
N GLY A 97 0.94 24.08 12.14
CA GLY A 97 0.17 25.22 12.62
C GLY A 97 -0.33 25.06 14.05
N LYS A 98 -0.83 26.17 14.64
CA LYS A 98 -1.40 26.22 16.00
C LYS A 98 -2.46 25.14 16.28
N ASP A 99 -3.32 24.84 15.30
CA ASP A 99 -4.45 23.92 15.48
C ASP A 99 -4.06 22.44 15.33
N TYR A 100 -2.81 22.16 14.95
CA TYR A 100 -2.30 20.79 14.86
C TYR A 100 -2.18 20.17 16.25
N HIS A 101 -2.85 19.04 16.47
CA HIS A 101 -2.77 18.26 17.69
C HIS A 101 -2.05 16.94 17.41
N ILE A 102 -0.99 16.69 18.17
CA ILE A 102 -0.23 15.44 18.08
C ILE A 102 -1.12 14.29 18.56
N VAL A 103 -1.18 13.24 17.75
CA VAL A 103 -1.66 11.92 18.17
C VAL A 103 -0.44 11.04 18.27
N GLN A 104 -0.16 10.52 19.46
CA GLN A 104 1.06 9.77 19.71
C GLN A 104 1.03 8.42 18.96
N ASN A 105 2.21 7.88 18.63
CA ASN A 105 2.30 6.57 17.99
C ASN A 105 1.57 5.50 18.83
N ARG A 106 1.74 5.50 20.17
CA ARG A 106 1.00 4.62 21.09
C ARG A 106 -0.52 4.72 20.93
N GLU A 107 -1.05 5.93 20.75
CA GLU A 107 -2.48 6.15 20.56
C GLU A 107 -2.96 5.60 19.20
N ALA A 108 -2.13 5.71 18.16
CA ALA A 108 -2.42 5.11 16.85
C ALA A 108 -2.44 3.57 16.91
N PHE A 109 -1.53 2.95 17.68
CA PHE A 109 -1.54 1.49 17.95
C PHE A 109 -2.79 1.07 18.73
N ASN A 110 -3.13 1.76 19.82
CA ASN A 110 -4.33 1.46 20.63
C ASN A 110 -5.63 1.59 19.82
N PHE A 111 -5.70 2.58 18.92
CA PHE A 111 -6.82 2.69 18.00
C PHE A 111 -6.88 1.51 17.05
N PHE A 112 -5.73 1.09 16.52
CA PHE A 112 -5.66 -0.05 15.63
C PHE A 112 -6.14 -1.35 16.31
N ASP A 113 -5.79 -1.52 17.59
CA ASP A 113 -6.34 -2.60 18.43
C ASP A 113 -7.87 -2.54 18.48
N SER A 114 -8.43 -1.35 18.69
CA SER A 114 -9.88 -1.13 18.80
C SER A 114 -10.64 -1.39 17.50
N ILE A 115 -10.00 -1.25 16.33
CA ILE A 115 -10.65 -1.55 15.03
C ILE A 115 -10.79 -3.06 14.81
N VAL A 116 -9.78 -3.83 15.23
CA VAL A 116 -9.65 -5.25 14.88
C VAL A 116 -10.16 -6.16 16.01
N GLY A 117 -10.19 -5.68 17.26
CA GLY A 117 -10.48 -6.48 18.46
C GLY A 117 -11.93 -6.46 18.95
N GLY A 118 -12.76 -7.31 18.35
CA GLY A 118 -14.03 -7.77 18.95
C GLY A 118 -13.98 -9.18 19.57
N GLY A 119 -12.87 -9.91 19.48
CA GLY A 119 -12.75 -11.25 20.09
C GLY A 119 -11.64 -12.16 19.55
N GLU A 120 -11.15 -11.94 18.33
CA GLU A 120 -10.00 -12.67 17.75
C GLU A 120 -8.83 -11.68 17.60
N GLY A 121 -7.67 -12.00 18.17
CA GLY A 121 -6.56 -11.06 18.34
C GLY A 121 -6.07 -10.41 17.04
N ILE A 122 -5.60 -9.16 17.14
CA ILE A 122 -5.00 -8.42 16.03
C ILE A 122 -3.72 -9.13 15.57
N MET A 123 -3.64 -9.50 14.30
CA MET A 123 -2.44 -10.05 13.69
C MET A 123 -1.59 -8.92 13.10
N TYR A 124 -0.84 -8.21 13.95
CA TYR A 124 0.07 -7.14 13.51
C TYR A 124 1.11 -7.65 12.52
N GLU A 125 0.97 -7.30 11.24
CA GLU A 125 1.77 -7.87 10.15
C GLU A 125 3.09 -7.09 9.94
N THR A 126 2.99 -5.77 9.89
CA THR A 126 4.13 -4.87 9.71
C THR A 126 3.87 -3.54 10.40
N ALA A 127 4.94 -2.86 10.81
CA ALA A 127 4.89 -1.43 11.09
C ALA A 127 6.26 -0.80 10.86
N GLY A 128 6.28 0.49 10.56
CA GLY A 128 7.53 1.22 10.42
C GLY A 128 7.37 2.73 10.33
N ALA A 129 8.51 3.41 10.44
CA ALA A 129 8.65 4.85 10.26
C ALA A 129 9.31 5.15 8.92
N LEU A 130 8.93 6.29 8.33
CA LEU A 130 9.47 6.82 7.10
C LEU A 130 10.22 8.12 7.38
N GLY A 131 11.24 8.41 6.58
CA GLY A 131 12.07 9.61 6.73
C GLY A 131 12.82 9.65 8.06
N GLN A 132 12.61 10.70 8.84
CA GLN A 132 13.14 10.91 10.21
C GLN A 132 12.21 10.34 11.31
N GLY A 133 11.10 9.70 10.92
CA GLY A 133 10.03 9.28 11.83
C GLY A 133 8.82 10.22 11.83
N GLU A 134 8.75 11.13 10.86
CA GLU A 134 7.65 12.05 10.71
C GLU A 134 6.39 11.38 10.16
N ARG A 135 6.50 10.21 9.52
CA ARG A 135 5.36 9.43 9.06
C ARG A 135 5.51 7.99 9.47
N ILE A 136 4.44 7.41 10.01
CA ILE A 136 4.42 5.99 10.38
C ILE A 136 3.33 5.25 9.61
N PHE A 137 3.50 3.94 9.50
CA PHE A 137 2.46 3.03 9.04
C PHE A 137 2.39 1.81 9.95
N ILE A 138 1.17 1.27 10.07
CA ILE A 138 0.82 0.08 10.84
C ILE A 138 -0.06 -0.78 9.94
N THR A 139 0.20 -2.07 9.87
CA THR A 139 -0.60 -3.03 9.10
C THR A 139 -0.94 -4.21 10.00
N ALA A 140 -2.20 -4.65 9.96
CA ALA A 140 -2.63 -5.92 10.53
C ALA A 140 -3.24 -6.76 9.43
N LYS A 141 -2.93 -8.05 9.48
CA LYS A 141 -3.67 -9.08 8.79
C LYS A 141 -5.01 -9.24 9.50
N LEU A 142 -6.08 -9.28 8.74
CA LEU A 142 -7.42 -9.52 9.27
C LEU A 142 -7.64 -11.03 9.38
N PRO A 143 -8.46 -11.49 10.35
CA PRO A 143 -8.97 -12.85 10.32
C PRO A 143 -9.78 -13.02 9.01
N ASP A 144 -9.79 -14.25 8.51
CA ASP A 144 -10.31 -14.66 7.20
C ASP A 144 -9.53 -14.24 5.95
N TYR A 145 -9.74 -15.03 4.92
CA TYR A 145 -9.18 -14.86 3.58
C TYR A 145 -10.29 -14.51 2.60
N ILE A 146 -9.97 -13.90 1.46
CA ILE A 146 -10.86 -13.94 0.31
C ILE A 146 -10.69 -15.35 -0.23
N ARG A 147 -11.73 -16.17 -0.11
CA ARG A 147 -11.68 -17.58 -0.49
C ARG A 147 -12.36 -17.80 -1.83
N VAL A 148 -11.70 -18.49 -2.74
CA VAL A 148 -12.27 -18.82 -4.06
C VAL A 148 -12.50 -20.33 -4.16
N GLY A 149 -13.65 -20.72 -4.70
CA GLY A 149 -14.06 -22.11 -4.85
C GLY A 149 -14.32 -22.82 -3.52
N ASN A 150 -13.73 -24.01 -3.36
CA ASN A 150 -13.89 -24.84 -2.15
C ASN A 150 -13.07 -24.32 -0.95
N GLY A 151 -12.32 -23.23 -1.13
CA GLY A 151 -11.65 -22.53 -0.04
C GLY A 151 -10.13 -22.67 0.03
N ASP A 152 -9.52 -23.41 -0.91
CA ASP A 152 -8.08 -23.65 -0.98
C ASP A 152 -7.31 -22.48 -1.63
N ASP A 153 -7.97 -21.71 -2.48
CA ASP A 153 -7.40 -20.52 -3.12
C ASP A 153 -7.74 -19.28 -2.29
N VAL A 154 -6.73 -18.73 -1.62
CA VAL A 154 -6.88 -17.74 -0.56
C VAL A 154 -6.07 -16.48 -0.84
N THR A 155 -6.71 -15.31 -0.75
CA THR A 155 -6.03 -14.01 -0.74
C THR A 155 -6.11 -13.38 0.64
N GLU A 156 -4.97 -12.90 1.14
CA GLU A 156 -4.88 -12.22 2.43
C GLU A 156 -5.55 -10.84 2.40
N LYS A 157 -6.10 -10.46 3.55
CA LYS A 157 -6.74 -9.15 3.76
C LYS A 157 -5.98 -8.38 4.82
N TYR A 158 -5.66 -7.13 4.52
CA TYR A 158 -4.99 -6.24 5.45
C TYR A 158 -5.86 -5.01 5.74
N ILE A 159 -5.79 -4.57 6.98
CA ILE A 159 -6.12 -3.20 7.36
C ILE A 159 -4.79 -2.48 7.57
N PHE A 160 -4.73 -1.22 7.15
CA PHE A 160 -3.60 -0.38 7.48
C PHE A 160 -4.02 0.95 8.07
N LEU A 161 -3.10 1.54 8.82
CA LEU A 161 -3.15 2.89 9.34
C LEU A 161 -1.87 3.62 8.97
N THR A 162 -1.98 4.89 8.62
CA THR A 162 -0.84 5.81 8.53
C THR A 162 -1.18 7.15 9.16
N THR A 163 -0.19 7.81 9.76
CA THR A 163 -0.30 9.16 10.31
C THR A 163 1.01 9.90 10.09
N SER A 164 0.95 11.23 10.09
CA SER A 164 2.14 12.07 9.95
C SER A 164 2.19 13.18 11.00
N HIS A 165 3.38 13.35 11.57
CA HIS A 165 3.78 14.35 12.55
C HIS A 165 4.26 15.66 11.91
N ASP A 166 4.53 15.67 10.60
CA ASP A 166 4.97 16.84 9.83
C ASP A 166 3.82 17.77 9.38
N GLY A 167 2.57 17.41 9.64
CA GLY A 167 1.39 18.14 9.18
C GLY A 167 1.00 17.90 7.72
N SER A 168 1.71 17.04 6.98
CA SER A 168 1.42 16.75 5.56
C SER A 168 0.21 15.84 5.33
N GLY A 169 -0.24 15.12 6.36
CA GLY A 169 -1.27 14.10 6.26
C GLY A 169 -2.26 14.06 7.42
N SER A 170 -3.40 13.40 7.18
CA SER A 170 -4.34 12.99 8.20
C SER A 170 -3.99 11.61 8.75
N ILE A 171 -4.50 11.29 9.93
CA ILE A 171 -4.58 9.91 10.40
C ILE A 171 -5.54 9.19 9.46
N THR A 172 -5.04 8.19 8.75
CA THR A 172 -5.76 7.52 7.67
C THR A 172 -5.75 6.03 7.93
N ALA A 173 -6.93 5.42 7.96
CA ALA A 173 -7.07 3.97 8.05
C ALA A 173 -7.93 3.45 6.88
N ALA A 174 -7.55 2.32 6.30
CA ALA A 174 -8.27 1.71 5.20
C ALA A 174 -7.95 0.22 5.04
N PHE A 175 -8.83 -0.48 4.30
CA PHE A 175 -8.58 -1.84 3.86
C PHE A 175 -7.71 -1.85 2.61
N THR A 176 -6.83 -2.84 2.52
CA THR A 176 -5.98 -3.04 1.35
C THR A 176 -5.61 -4.51 1.19
N PRO A 177 -5.53 -5.04 -0.04
CA PRO A 177 -4.91 -6.34 -0.30
C PRO A 177 -3.37 -6.24 -0.31
N VAL A 178 -2.79 -5.04 -0.17
CA VAL A 178 -1.35 -4.80 -0.26
C VAL A 178 -0.73 -4.83 1.13
N ARG A 179 0.16 -5.80 1.37
CA ARG A 179 1.04 -5.82 2.54
C ARG A 179 2.01 -4.64 2.49
N ILE A 180 1.87 -3.68 3.41
CA ILE A 180 2.70 -2.46 3.42
C ILE A 180 4.02 -2.73 4.11
N VAL A 181 5.14 -2.48 3.43
CA VAL A 181 6.49 -2.66 3.99
C VAL A 181 7.37 -1.43 3.88
N CYS A 182 6.99 -0.45 3.04
CA CYS A 182 7.76 0.78 2.81
C CYS A 182 6.90 1.92 2.24
N GLN A 183 7.52 3.10 2.01
CA GLN A 183 6.84 4.30 1.46
C GLN A 183 6.12 4.03 0.13
N ASN A 184 6.73 3.19 -0.69
CA ASN A 184 6.23 2.78 -2.00
C ASN A 184 4.91 2.02 -1.91
N THR A 185 4.88 0.94 -1.11
CA THR A 185 3.66 0.18 -0.81
C THR A 185 2.61 1.02 -0.09
N LEU A 186 3.02 1.98 0.75
CA LEU A 186 2.10 2.87 1.43
C LEU A 186 1.41 3.83 0.44
N ASN A 187 2.17 4.42 -0.48
CA ASN A 187 1.59 5.29 -1.50
C ASN A 187 0.62 4.53 -2.42
N ALA A 188 0.95 3.30 -2.74
CA ALA A 188 0.08 2.40 -3.47
C ALA A 188 -1.20 2.04 -2.73
N SER A 189 -1.08 1.66 -1.44
CA SER A 189 -2.26 1.40 -0.62
C SER A 189 -3.15 2.62 -0.60
N LEU A 190 -2.58 3.82 -0.37
CA LEU A 190 -3.29 5.11 -0.34
C LEU A 190 -4.04 5.46 -1.65
N ARG A 191 -3.53 5.05 -2.83
CA ARG A 191 -4.18 5.29 -4.13
C ARG A 191 -5.34 4.32 -4.41
N ASN A 192 -5.22 3.09 -3.93
CA ASN A 192 -6.16 2.02 -4.20
C ASN A 192 -7.05 1.68 -2.99
N MET A 193 -7.16 2.61 -2.03
CA MET A 193 -7.95 2.36 -0.84
C MET A 193 -9.43 2.40 -1.17
N THR A 194 -10.17 1.44 -0.61
CA THR A 194 -11.61 1.52 -0.45
C THR A 194 -11.93 1.64 1.04
N ASN A 195 -13.12 2.15 1.36
CA ASN A 195 -13.58 2.28 2.75
C ASN A 195 -12.56 3.01 3.67
N VAL A 196 -12.21 4.23 3.28
CA VAL A 196 -11.18 5.03 3.96
C VAL A 196 -11.78 5.89 5.06
N VAL A 197 -11.18 5.83 6.25
CA VAL A 197 -11.39 6.83 7.30
C VAL A 197 -10.21 7.79 7.32
N ARG A 198 -10.49 9.10 7.26
CA ARG A 198 -9.49 10.16 7.39
C ARG A 198 -9.85 11.10 8.53
N ILE A 199 -8.91 11.30 9.47
CA ILE A 199 -9.10 12.11 10.66
C ILE A 199 -8.00 13.17 10.71
N LYS A 200 -8.42 14.44 10.67
CA LYS A 200 -7.51 15.58 10.82
C LYS A 200 -6.95 15.63 12.25
N HIS A 201 -5.68 16.01 12.35
CA HIS A 201 -4.96 16.29 13.61
C HIS A 201 -5.46 17.57 14.29
N THR A 202 -6.69 17.56 14.80
CA THR A 202 -7.25 18.66 15.61
C THR A 202 -7.61 18.17 17.01
N SER A 203 -8.04 19.05 17.92
CA SER A 203 -8.33 18.72 19.33
C SER A 203 -9.27 17.52 19.51
N GLY A 204 -10.26 17.35 18.63
CA GLY A 204 -11.17 16.20 18.63
C GLY A 204 -10.66 14.94 17.92
N ALA A 205 -9.39 14.89 17.50
CA ALA A 205 -8.86 13.74 16.75
C ALA A 205 -9.01 12.43 17.52
N LYS A 206 -8.62 12.40 18.80
CA LYS A 206 -8.71 11.22 19.67
C LYS A 206 -10.13 10.67 19.74
N GLN A 207 -11.13 11.51 19.98
CA GLN A 207 -12.53 11.08 20.04
C GLN A 207 -13.06 10.61 18.68
N ARG A 208 -12.65 11.24 17.56
CA ARG A 208 -13.03 10.78 16.22
C ARG A 208 -12.38 9.46 15.85
N ILE A 209 -11.16 9.24 16.32
CA ILE A 209 -10.44 7.97 16.20
C ILE A 209 -11.21 6.88 16.94
N GLU A 210 -11.57 7.12 18.20
CA GLU A 210 -12.40 6.20 18.98
C GLU A 210 -13.77 5.92 18.34
N ASN A 211 -14.33 6.80 17.50
CA ASN A 211 -15.59 6.52 16.82
C ASN A 211 -15.42 5.82 15.46
N ALA A 212 -14.20 5.78 14.91
CA ALA A 212 -13.93 5.24 13.59
C ALA A 212 -14.04 3.70 13.51
N TYR A 213 -13.91 2.97 14.62
CA TYR A 213 -14.08 1.51 14.62
C TYR A 213 -15.49 1.09 14.14
N LYS A 214 -16.53 1.89 14.42
CA LYS A 214 -17.90 1.63 13.95
C LYS A 214 -18.02 1.73 12.43
N ILE A 215 -17.21 2.57 11.81
CA ILE A 215 -17.19 2.81 10.36
C ILE A 215 -16.40 1.69 9.67
N MET A 216 -15.28 1.28 10.26
CA MET A 216 -14.45 0.18 9.72
C MET A 216 -15.10 -1.20 9.93
N GLY A 217 -15.83 -1.42 11.03
CA GLY A 217 -16.57 -2.66 11.27
C GLY A 217 -17.72 -2.92 10.28
N LEU A 218 -18.26 -1.88 9.65
CA LEU A 218 -19.24 -1.99 8.56
C LEU A 218 -18.59 -2.26 7.18
N ALA A 219 -17.27 -2.13 7.08
CA ALA A 219 -16.55 -1.99 5.82
C ALA A 219 -15.91 -3.29 5.28
N ASN A 220 -16.36 -4.47 5.74
CA ASN A 220 -15.99 -5.75 5.11
C ASN A 220 -16.74 -6.02 3.78
N THR A 221 -17.45 -5.04 3.24
CA THR A 221 -18.21 -5.17 1.98
C THR A 221 -17.33 -5.43 0.77
N LEU A 222 -16.13 -4.82 0.66
CA LEU A 222 -15.27 -5.05 -0.49
C LEU A 222 -14.75 -6.49 -0.53
N SER A 223 -14.29 -7.02 0.61
CA SER A 223 -13.82 -8.40 0.71
C SER A 223 -14.90 -9.37 0.27
N THR A 224 -16.13 -9.19 0.76
CA THR A 224 -17.29 -10.01 0.36
C THR A 224 -17.62 -9.83 -1.11
N GLN A 225 -17.50 -8.62 -1.67
CA GLN A 225 -17.73 -8.35 -3.09
C GLN A 225 -16.69 -9.01 -3.98
N LEU A 226 -15.39 -8.85 -3.67
CA LEU A 226 -14.30 -9.51 -4.41
C LEU A 226 -14.39 -11.02 -4.30
N GLU A 227 -14.69 -11.54 -3.12
CA GLU A 227 -14.96 -12.95 -2.90
C GLU A 227 -16.11 -13.44 -3.79
N GLY A 228 -17.23 -12.70 -3.82
CA GLY A 228 -18.37 -13.00 -4.69
C GLY A 228 -17.99 -12.98 -6.18
N ILE A 229 -17.27 -11.96 -6.62
CA ILE A 229 -16.80 -11.81 -8.02
C ILE A 229 -15.88 -12.97 -8.40
N PHE A 230 -14.88 -13.28 -7.58
CA PHE A 230 -13.93 -14.36 -7.89
C PHE A 230 -14.60 -15.74 -7.84
N ASN A 231 -15.51 -15.98 -6.89
CA ASN A 231 -16.30 -17.21 -6.87
C ASN A 231 -17.24 -17.34 -8.07
N GLN A 232 -17.77 -16.23 -8.57
CA GLN A 232 -18.52 -16.22 -9.83
C GLN A 232 -17.58 -16.56 -11.00
N TRP A 233 -16.43 -15.89 -11.10
CA TRP A 233 -15.47 -16.11 -12.19
C TRP A 233 -14.87 -17.51 -12.22
N ALA A 234 -14.67 -18.14 -11.06
CA ALA A 234 -14.25 -19.53 -10.96
C ALA A 234 -15.28 -20.52 -11.55
N LYS A 235 -16.55 -20.11 -11.69
CA LYS A 235 -17.62 -20.91 -12.30
C LYS A 235 -17.80 -20.63 -13.79
N VAL A 236 -17.31 -19.49 -14.29
CA VAL A 236 -17.39 -19.13 -15.71
C VAL A 236 -16.31 -19.86 -16.47
N LYS A 237 -16.71 -20.75 -17.39
CA LYS A 237 -15.77 -21.48 -18.24
C LYS A 237 -15.33 -20.62 -19.42
N VAL A 238 -14.04 -20.69 -19.71
CA VAL A 238 -13.38 -20.01 -20.83
C VAL A 238 -12.50 -21.02 -21.57
N THR A 239 -12.53 -20.92 -22.89
CA THR A 239 -11.68 -21.71 -23.79
C THR A 239 -10.27 -21.14 -23.84
N ASP A 240 -9.31 -21.95 -24.24
CA ASP A 240 -7.91 -21.52 -24.38
C ASP A 240 -7.76 -20.32 -25.34
N GLN A 241 -8.59 -20.27 -26.39
CA GLN A 241 -8.62 -19.15 -27.33
C GLN A 241 -9.12 -17.86 -26.65
N GLU A 242 -10.15 -17.95 -25.82
CA GLU A 242 -10.68 -16.80 -25.06
C GLU A 242 -9.69 -16.34 -23.99
N VAL A 243 -9.03 -17.26 -23.29
CA VAL A 243 -7.95 -16.93 -22.33
C VAL A 243 -6.84 -16.17 -23.04
N ARG A 244 -6.35 -16.69 -24.17
CA ARG A 244 -5.30 -16.03 -24.97
C ARG A 244 -5.74 -14.64 -25.42
N LYS A 245 -6.99 -14.48 -25.86
CA LYS A 245 -7.52 -13.18 -26.30
C LYS A 245 -7.67 -12.19 -25.15
N LEU A 246 -8.17 -12.63 -23.99
CA LEU A 246 -8.25 -11.82 -22.78
C LEU A 246 -6.86 -11.32 -22.36
N ILE A 247 -5.85 -12.20 -22.34
CA ILE A 247 -4.46 -11.84 -22.04
C ILE A 247 -3.94 -10.83 -23.06
N GLN A 248 -4.16 -11.07 -24.36
CA GLN A 248 -3.72 -10.18 -25.44
C GLN A 248 -4.31 -8.77 -25.27
N LEU A 249 -5.61 -8.66 -24.99
CA LEU A 249 -6.28 -7.37 -24.78
C LEU A 249 -5.86 -6.70 -23.48
N ALA A 250 -5.70 -7.47 -22.41
CA ALA A 250 -5.27 -6.95 -21.11
C ALA A 250 -3.85 -6.38 -21.16
N LEU A 251 -2.92 -7.06 -21.86
CA LEU A 251 -1.52 -6.69 -21.96
C LEU A 251 -1.22 -5.65 -23.05
N CYS A 252 -2.19 -5.34 -23.91
CA CYS A 252 -2.02 -4.45 -25.06
C CYS A 252 -1.35 -3.13 -24.66
N PRO A 253 -0.16 -2.79 -25.18
CA PRO A 253 0.68 -1.73 -24.63
C PRO A 253 0.17 -0.32 -24.98
N ASN A 254 -0.42 -0.15 -26.16
CA ASN A 254 -0.85 1.14 -26.69
C ASN A 254 -1.99 0.98 -27.72
N LYS A 255 -2.51 2.11 -28.21
CA LYS A 255 -3.60 2.15 -29.19
C LYS A 255 -3.21 1.59 -30.56
N GLU A 256 -1.97 1.83 -31.01
CA GLU A 256 -1.48 1.32 -32.29
C GLU A 256 -1.50 -0.21 -32.33
N THR A 257 -1.02 -0.86 -31.26
CA THR A 257 -1.08 -2.33 -31.14
C THR A 257 -2.53 -2.80 -31.13
N PHE A 258 -3.42 -2.10 -30.41
CA PHE A 258 -4.85 -2.43 -30.39
C PHE A 258 -5.49 -2.34 -31.78
N ASP A 259 -5.16 -1.30 -32.56
CA ASP A 259 -5.67 -1.10 -33.92
C ASP A 259 -5.16 -2.19 -34.88
N LEU A 260 -3.91 -2.66 -34.71
CA LEU A 260 -3.37 -3.80 -35.45
C LEU A 260 -4.12 -5.11 -35.10
N LEU A 261 -4.37 -5.35 -33.82
CA LEU A 261 -5.14 -6.51 -33.36
C LEU A 261 -6.58 -6.49 -33.92
N LYS A 262 -7.20 -5.31 -33.98
CA LYS A 262 -8.52 -5.10 -34.55
C LYS A 262 -8.57 -5.40 -36.06
N LYS A 263 -7.49 -5.07 -36.79
CA LYS A 263 -7.37 -5.35 -38.23
C LYS A 263 -6.97 -6.80 -38.54
N GLY A 264 -6.67 -7.63 -37.53
CA GLY A 264 -6.12 -8.98 -37.72
C GLY A 264 -4.67 -9.00 -38.19
N ALA A 265 -3.96 -7.86 -38.10
CA ALA A 265 -2.55 -7.73 -38.49
C ALA A 265 -1.62 -8.20 -37.35
N GLU A 266 -1.84 -9.42 -36.85
CA GLU A 266 -1.04 -9.98 -35.74
C GLU A 266 0.43 -10.15 -36.12
N ASP A 267 0.78 -10.25 -37.39
CA ASP A 267 2.17 -10.32 -37.82
C ASP A 267 2.93 -9.01 -37.60
N GLU A 268 2.24 -7.88 -37.63
CA GLU A 268 2.81 -6.53 -37.49
C GLU A 268 3.01 -6.08 -36.03
N VAL A 269 2.43 -6.78 -35.06
CA VAL A 269 2.65 -6.42 -33.65
C VAL A 269 4.06 -6.77 -33.20
N SER A 270 4.62 -5.98 -32.28
CA SER A 270 6.01 -6.14 -31.83
C SER A 270 6.28 -7.54 -31.26
N THR A 271 7.47 -8.10 -31.54
CA THR A 271 7.91 -9.39 -31.00
C THR A 271 7.89 -9.40 -29.47
N LEU A 272 8.24 -8.27 -28.83
CA LEU A 272 8.18 -8.13 -27.37
C LEU A 272 6.76 -8.36 -26.83
N PHE A 273 5.74 -7.80 -27.50
CA PHE A 273 4.35 -8.00 -27.13
C PHE A 273 3.91 -9.46 -27.34
N LYS A 274 4.27 -10.07 -28.48
CA LYS A 274 3.98 -11.49 -28.74
C LYS A 274 4.55 -12.39 -27.65
N ASN A 275 5.82 -12.17 -27.29
CA ASN A 275 6.49 -12.93 -26.24
C ASN A 275 5.83 -12.72 -24.88
N THR A 276 5.47 -11.47 -24.53
CA THR A 276 4.79 -11.17 -23.25
C THR A 276 3.44 -11.90 -23.16
N VAL A 277 2.66 -11.93 -24.24
CA VAL A 277 1.38 -12.65 -24.30
C VAL A 277 1.61 -14.16 -24.21
N GLU A 278 2.62 -14.68 -24.90
CA GLU A 278 2.97 -16.10 -24.87
C GLU A 278 3.43 -16.56 -23.49
N ASP A 279 4.27 -15.77 -22.82
CA ASP A 279 4.77 -16.06 -21.47
C ASP A 279 3.62 -16.08 -20.45
N ALA A 280 2.71 -15.10 -20.53
CA ALA A 280 1.53 -15.04 -19.67
C ALA A 280 0.54 -16.18 -19.96
N PHE A 281 0.35 -16.54 -21.23
CA PHE A 281 -0.48 -17.66 -21.62
C PHE A 281 0.13 -19.00 -21.18
N THR A 282 1.43 -19.17 -21.36
CA THR A 282 2.17 -20.35 -20.88
C THR A 282 2.02 -20.49 -19.38
N TYR A 283 2.18 -19.41 -18.61
CA TYR A 283 1.94 -19.40 -17.17
C TYR A 283 0.53 -19.90 -16.80
N ALA A 284 -0.50 -19.44 -17.52
CA ALA A 284 -1.89 -19.91 -17.36
C ALA A 284 -2.06 -21.41 -17.60
N MET A 285 -1.27 -21.98 -18.52
CA MET A 285 -1.40 -23.37 -18.93
C MET A 285 -0.58 -24.34 -18.07
N VAL A 286 0.52 -23.88 -17.46
CA VAL A 286 1.51 -24.80 -16.82
C VAL A 286 1.78 -24.54 -15.34
N SER A 287 1.49 -23.35 -14.80
CA SER A 287 1.77 -23.06 -13.39
C SER A 287 0.89 -23.90 -12.47
N ASP A 288 1.45 -24.47 -11.39
CA ASP A 288 0.70 -25.26 -10.40
C ASP A 288 -0.49 -24.47 -9.84
N THR A 289 -0.30 -23.18 -9.56
CA THR A 289 -1.36 -22.27 -9.09
C THR A 289 -2.45 -21.99 -10.14
N GLN A 290 -2.22 -22.35 -11.40
CA GLN A 290 -3.18 -22.21 -12.49
C GLN A 290 -3.88 -23.53 -12.83
N GLN A 291 -3.38 -24.66 -12.32
CA GLN A 291 -3.98 -25.99 -12.50
C GLN A 291 -5.01 -26.34 -11.42
N MET A 292 -5.29 -25.44 -10.48
CA MET A 292 -6.32 -25.61 -9.47
C MET A 292 -7.72 -25.62 -10.09
N ASP A 293 -8.69 -26.25 -9.41
CA ASP A 293 -10.09 -26.30 -9.88
C ASP A 293 -10.72 -24.90 -10.03
N THR A 294 -10.24 -23.94 -9.24
CA THR A 294 -10.67 -22.54 -9.25
C THR A 294 -10.15 -21.76 -10.45
N THR A 295 -9.02 -22.16 -11.04
CA THR A 295 -8.32 -21.41 -12.07
C THR A 295 -8.40 -22.11 -13.43
N LYS A 296 -8.23 -23.43 -13.48
CA LYS A 296 -8.10 -24.19 -14.73
C LYS A 296 -9.35 -24.08 -15.61
N GLY A 297 -9.19 -23.45 -16.78
CA GLY A 297 -10.27 -23.24 -17.74
C GLY A 297 -11.40 -22.33 -17.21
N THR A 298 -11.09 -21.46 -16.26
CA THR A 298 -12.04 -20.52 -15.66
C THR A 298 -11.64 -19.08 -15.92
N LEU A 299 -12.61 -18.17 -15.86
CA LEU A 299 -12.36 -16.74 -16.01
C LEU A 299 -11.46 -16.20 -14.89
N PHE A 300 -11.53 -16.79 -13.70
CA PHE A 300 -10.63 -16.46 -12.59
C PHE A 300 -9.17 -16.84 -12.91
N GLY A 301 -8.94 -17.99 -13.56
CA GLY A 301 -7.62 -18.36 -14.10
C GLY A 301 -7.13 -17.37 -15.17
N ALA A 302 -8.01 -16.94 -16.07
CA ALA A 302 -7.66 -15.95 -17.10
C ALA A 302 -7.20 -14.61 -16.49
N TYR A 303 -7.88 -14.15 -15.42
CA TYR A 303 -7.44 -12.98 -14.66
C TYR A 303 -6.07 -13.21 -13.99
N ASN A 304 -5.90 -14.36 -13.33
CA ASN A 304 -4.67 -14.70 -12.62
C ASN A 304 -3.48 -14.98 -13.56
N ALA A 305 -3.72 -15.27 -14.84
CA ALA A 305 -2.67 -15.36 -15.84
C ALA A 305 -1.93 -14.02 -15.99
N VAL A 306 -2.66 -12.91 -16.00
CA VAL A 306 -2.09 -11.56 -16.16
C VAL A 306 -1.37 -11.12 -14.89
N THR A 307 -2.02 -11.26 -13.73
CA THR A 307 -1.43 -10.87 -12.43
C THR A 307 -0.23 -11.77 -12.10
N GLY A 308 -0.37 -13.07 -12.31
CA GLY A 308 0.66 -14.08 -12.06
C GLY A 308 1.87 -13.97 -12.99
N TYR A 309 1.69 -13.59 -14.26
CA TYR A 309 2.80 -13.27 -15.16
C TYR A 309 3.70 -12.17 -14.58
N TYR A 310 3.10 -11.05 -14.16
CA TYR A 310 3.87 -9.95 -13.56
C TYR A 310 4.46 -10.30 -12.20
N GLN A 311 3.81 -11.17 -11.43
CA GLN A 311 4.30 -11.57 -10.13
C GLN A 311 5.43 -12.61 -10.24
N ASN A 312 5.36 -13.57 -11.16
CA ASN A 312 6.16 -14.79 -11.10
C ASN A 312 7.06 -15.03 -12.32
N VAL A 313 6.70 -14.50 -13.50
CA VAL A 313 7.40 -14.80 -14.77
C VAL A 313 8.25 -13.63 -15.25
N ARG A 314 7.68 -12.42 -15.20
CA ARG A 314 8.39 -11.23 -15.68
C ARG A 314 9.66 -11.01 -14.87
N SER A 315 10.78 -10.91 -15.59
CA SER A 315 12.05 -10.49 -15.00
C SER A 315 12.07 -8.99 -14.73
N TYR A 316 12.55 -8.62 -13.55
CA TYR A 316 12.77 -7.24 -13.14
C TYR A 316 14.24 -7.02 -12.84
N LYS A 317 14.72 -5.80 -13.05
CA LYS A 317 16.11 -5.43 -12.75
C LYS A 317 16.47 -5.70 -11.28
N ASP A 318 15.53 -5.40 -10.39
CA ASP A 318 15.63 -5.56 -8.96
C ASP A 318 14.22 -5.65 -8.34
N ASN A 319 14.14 -5.96 -7.05
CA ASN A 319 12.87 -6.06 -6.33
C ASN A 319 12.12 -4.71 -6.26
N GLU A 320 12.83 -3.58 -6.37
CA GLU A 320 12.22 -2.26 -6.36
C GLU A 320 11.43 -2.02 -7.65
N ALA A 321 12.03 -2.31 -8.80
CA ALA A 321 11.37 -2.25 -10.10
C ALA A 321 10.14 -3.18 -10.16
N LYS A 322 10.22 -4.36 -9.53
CA LYS A 322 9.08 -5.28 -9.38
C LYS A 322 7.95 -4.64 -8.58
N LEU A 323 8.25 -4.11 -7.40
CA LEU A 323 7.27 -3.45 -6.54
C LEU A 323 6.59 -2.26 -7.24
N GLN A 324 7.39 -1.39 -7.87
CA GLN A 324 6.89 -0.24 -8.63
C GLN A 324 5.90 -0.67 -9.71
N SER A 325 6.23 -1.75 -10.44
CA SER A 325 5.39 -2.26 -11.51
C SER A 325 4.03 -2.74 -11.01
N ILE A 326 4.02 -3.55 -9.96
CA ILE A 326 2.85 -4.31 -9.50
C ILE A 326 1.92 -3.45 -8.65
N VAL A 327 2.50 -2.58 -7.82
CA VAL A 327 1.77 -1.97 -6.69
C VAL A 327 1.61 -0.46 -6.89
N MET A 328 2.52 0.24 -7.59
CA MET A 328 2.62 1.72 -7.53
C MET A 328 2.14 2.50 -8.76
N GLY A 329 1.17 1.97 -9.49
CA GLY A 329 0.66 2.57 -10.73
C GLY A 329 1.56 2.27 -11.93
N GLY A 330 2.48 1.32 -11.79
CA GLY A 330 3.31 0.86 -12.88
C GLY A 330 2.54 -0.03 -13.87
N THR A 331 3.26 -0.54 -14.86
CA THR A 331 2.67 -1.32 -15.96
C THR A 331 1.84 -2.50 -15.46
N ALA A 332 2.35 -3.28 -14.51
CA ALA A 332 1.64 -4.48 -14.05
C ALA A 332 0.31 -4.14 -13.35
N GLN A 333 0.26 -3.07 -12.55
CA GLN A 333 -1.00 -2.62 -11.96
C GLN A 333 -2.00 -2.21 -13.04
N LEU A 334 -1.58 -1.39 -14.01
CA LEU A 334 -2.45 -0.92 -15.10
C LEU A 334 -2.99 -2.08 -15.94
N LYS A 335 -2.15 -3.07 -16.25
CA LYS A 335 -2.58 -4.26 -17.00
C LYS A 335 -3.48 -5.18 -16.17
N SER A 336 -3.23 -5.31 -14.87
CA SER A 336 -4.10 -6.08 -13.95
C SER A 336 -5.48 -5.44 -13.80
N GLN A 337 -5.55 -4.10 -13.71
CA GLN A 337 -6.80 -3.36 -13.71
C GLN A 337 -7.56 -3.59 -15.02
N LYS A 338 -6.85 -3.53 -16.16
CA LYS A 338 -7.46 -3.79 -17.45
C LYS A 338 -7.98 -5.22 -17.58
N ALA A 339 -7.23 -6.20 -17.06
CA ALA A 339 -7.66 -7.59 -17.01
C ALA A 339 -8.93 -7.77 -16.16
N PHE A 340 -9.00 -7.11 -15.00
CA PHE A 340 -10.18 -7.13 -14.15
C PHE A 340 -11.42 -6.57 -14.86
N GLU A 341 -11.29 -5.42 -15.53
CA GLU A 341 -12.37 -4.83 -16.34
C GLU A 341 -12.84 -5.78 -17.44
N LEU A 342 -11.91 -6.36 -18.21
CA LEU A 342 -12.23 -7.30 -19.29
C LEU A 342 -12.92 -8.56 -18.75
N CYS A 343 -12.46 -9.12 -17.64
CA CYS A 343 -13.10 -10.28 -17.02
C CYS A 343 -14.49 -9.93 -16.47
N THR A 344 -14.67 -8.74 -15.89
CA THR A 344 -15.98 -8.27 -15.44
C THR A 344 -16.96 -8.17 -16.61
N SER A 345 -16.53 -7.59 -17.73
CA SER A 345 -17.33 -7.50 -18.95
C SER A 345 -17.59 -8.87 -19.55
N PHE A 346 -16.61 -9.77 -19.62
CA PHE A 346 -16.80 -11.14 -20.11
C PHE A 346 -17.79 -11.93 -19.25
N ALA A 347 -17.76 -11.77 -17.93
CA ALA A 347 -18.71 -12.42 -17.03
C ALA A 347 -20.16 -11.98 -17.27
N THR A 348 -20.37 -10.78 -17.82
CA THR A 348 -21.70 -10.19 -18.06
C THR A 348 -22.18 -10.43 -19.50
N ASP A 349 -21.30 -10.17 -20.47
CA ASP A 349 -21.62 -10.09 -21.89
C ASP A 349 -21.05 -11.27 -22.71
N GLY A 350 -20.29 -12.16 -22.07
CA GLY A 350 -19.65 -13.32 -22.69
C GLY A 350 -18.57 -12.96 -23.71
N ALA A 351 -18.34 -13.85 -24.67
CA ALA A 351 -17.29 -13.72 -25.69
C ALA A 351 -17.47 -12.52 -26.63
N ILE A 352 -18.63 -11.86 -26.64
CA ILE A 352 -18.91 -10.70 -27.50
C ILE A 352 -17.92 -9.56 -27.22
N ILE A 353 -17.43 -9.43 -25.99
CA ILE A 353 -16.45 -8.40 -25.61
C ILE A 353 -15.06 -8.61 -26.23
N LEU A 354 -14.79 -9.82 -26.74
CA LEU A 354 -13.55 -10.16 -27.42
C LEU A 354 -13.58 -9.82 -28.91
N THR A 355 -14.77 -9.52 -29.45
CA THR A 355 -14.95 -9.06 -30.83
C THR A 355 -14.50 -7.61 -30.97
N LEU A 356 -13.38 -7.40 -31.65
CA LEU A 356 -12.80 -6.08 -31.91
C LEU A 356 -13.49 -5.41 -33.11
N ASN A 357 -14.80 -5.20 -33.06
CA ASN A 357 -15.53 -4.53 -34.16
C ASN A 357 -15.50 -3.01 -34.06
#